data_AF-A0A8E6W0S7-F1
#
_entry.id   AF-A0A8E6W0S7-F1
#
_cell.length_a   1.000
_cell.length_b   1.000
_cell.length_c   1.000
_cell.angle_alpha   90.00
_cell.angle_beta   90.00
_cell.angle_gamma   90.00
#
_symmetry.space_group_name_H-M   'P 1'
#
loop_
_entity.id
_entity.type
_entity.pdbx_description
1 polymer ?
#
loop_
_entity_poly.entity_id
_entity_poly.type
_entity_poly.pdbx_seq_one_letter_code
_entity_poly.pdbx_strand_id
1 'polypeptide(L)'
;MACSHDTQIRPEFTYLFLGTPSDKPNTTPVVLRVEANTEQQACSHFLNWNLVFAAQIRTKAPYRLQLMDGGDRFSWIFEQLPDVCTSGVQ
;
A
#
# COMPACT_ATOMS: atom_id res chain seq x y z
N MET A 1 22.29 13.10 -22.65
CA MET A 1 22.55 12.53 -21.32
C MET A 1 21.99 13.46 -20.27
N ALA A 2 20.72 13.28 -19.90
CA ALA A 2 20.08 13.93 -18.76
C ALA A 2 18.72 13.28 -18.53
N CYS A 3 18.65 12.31 -17.63
CA CYS A 3 17.40 11.94 -16.95
C CYS A 3 17.68 11.96 -15.45
N SER A 4 17.94 13.16 -14.94
CA SER A 4 17.84 13.46 -13.52
C SER A 4 16.37 13.67 -13.22
N HIS A 5 15.60 12.60 -13.00
CA HIS A 5 14.21 12.70 -12.56
C HIS A 5 13.98 11.75 -11.38
N ASP A 6 13.80 12.39 -10.22
CA ASP A 6 13.28 11.87 -8.96
C ASP A 6 14.06 10.75 -8.23
N THR A 7 15.01 11.17 -7.40
CA THR A 7 15.50 10.39 -6.24
C THR A 7 14.49 10.40 -5.08
N GLN A 8 13.19 10.54 -5.33
CA GLN A 8 12.18 10.30 -4.31
C GLN A 8 11.89 8.80 -4.31
N ILE A 9 12.63 8.05 -3.50
CA ILE A 9 12.39 6.62 -3.27
C ILE A 9 11.01 6.48 -2.63
N ARG A 10 9.96 6.33 -3.46
CA ARG A 10 8.62 6.00 -2.99
C ARG A 10 8.71 4.73 -2.13
N PRO A 11 8.12 4.72 -0.93
CA PRO A 11 8.18 3.54 -0.07
C PRO A 11 7.61 2.31 -0.78
N GLU A 12 8.24 1.15 -0.58
CA GLU A 12 7.89 -0.08 -1.29
C GLU A 12 6.60 -0.73 -0.77
N PHE A 13 6.14 -0.31 0.41
CA PHE A 13 4.98 -0.87 1.06
C PHE A 13 4.03 0.21 1.57
N THR A 14 2.74 -0.15 1.53
CA THR A 14 1.69 0.46 2.29
C THR A 14 1.38 -0.44 3.48
N TYR A 15 1.46 0.10 4.68
CA TYR A 15 1.01 -0.54 5.90
C TYR A 15 -0.42 -0.12 6.23
N LEU A 16 -1.22 -1.10 6.64
CA LEU A 16 -2.56 -0.91 7.18
C LEU A 16 -2.57 -1.30 8.65
N PHE A 17 -3.17 -0.44 9.47
CA PHE A 17 -3.40 -0.70 10.89
C PHE A 17 -4.88 -0.52 11.23
N LEU A 18 -5.37 -1.31 12.18
CA LEU A 18 -6.56 -0.95 12.93
C LEU A 18 -6.09 -0.04 14.07
N GLY A 19 -6.43 1.24 13.98
CA GLY A 19 -6.06 2.25 14.95
C GLY A 19 -7.25 2.61 15.84
N THR A 20 -7.02 2.64 17.15
CA THR A 20 -7.91 3.28 18.11
C THR A 20 -7.21 4.49 18.71
N PRO A 21 -7.84 5.68 18.75
CA PRO A 21 -7.25 6.85 19.40
C PRO A 21 -6.97 6.59 20.88
N SER A 22 -5.77 6.95 21.36
CA SER A 22 -5.38 6.70 22.75
C SER A 22 -6.20 7.53 23.75
N ASP A 23 -6.75 8.67 23.35
CA ASP A 23 -7.61 9.53 24.18
C ASP A 23 -9.02 8.94 24.39
N LYS A 24 -9.49 8.09 23.47
CA LYS A 24 -10.84 7.52 23.50
C LYS A 24 -10.81 6.04 23.10
N PRO A 25 -10.35 5.15 24.00
CA PRO A 25 -10.14 3.73 23.71
C PRO A 25 -11.43 2.94 23.43
N ASN A 26 -12.60 3.45 23.83
CA ASN A 26 -13.90 2.80 23.61
C ASN A 26 -14.54 3.14 22.25
N THR A 27 -13.82 3.85 21.37
CA THR A 27 -14.30 4.21 20.04
C THR A 27 -14.09 3.04 19.08
N THR A 28 -14.97 2.90 18.09
CA THR A 28 -14.79 1.94 16.99
C THR A 28 -13.44 2.17 16.29
N PRO A 29 -12.60 1.13 16.14
CA PRO A 29 -11.30 1.26 15.49
C PRO A 29 -11.47 1.63 14.02
N VAL A 30 -10.55 2.43 13.51
CA VAL A 30 -10.52 2.87 12.10
C VAL A 30 -9.31 2.30 11.39
N VAL A 31 -9.44 2.09 10.07
CA VAL A 31 -8.32 1.64 9.24
C VAL A 31 -7.43 2.84 8.94
N LEU A 32 -6.18 2.77 9.39
CA LEU A 32 -5.12 3.73 9.10
C LEU A 32 -4.22 3.17 8.01
N ARG A 33 -3.82 4.03 7.07
CA ARG A 33 -2.98 3.68 5.92
C ARG A 33 -1.77 4.59 5.86
N VAL A 34 -0.58 4.03 5.72
CA VAL A 34 0.66 4.80 5.57
C VAL A 34 1.65 4.09 4.65
N GLU A 35 2.40 4.85 3.86
CA GLU A 35 3.49 4.32 3.05
C GLU A 35 4.80 4.37 3.85
N ALA A 36 5.45 3.22 4.03
CA ALA A 36 6.70 3.10 4.77
C ALA A 36 7.48 1.87 4.29
N ASN A 37 8.79 1.84 4.54
CA ASN A 37 9.61 0.68 4.19
C ASN A 37 9.68 -0.36 5.32
N THR A 38 9.42 0.06 6.56
CA THR A 38 9.40 -0.81 7.74
C THR A 38 8.15 -0.56 8.58
N GLU A 39 7.71 -1.57 9.32
CA GLU A 39 6.57 -1.45 10.23
C GLU A 39 6.83 -0.41 11.33
N GLN A 40 8.05 -0.36 11.87
CA GLN A 40 8.43 0.61 12.91
C GLN A 40 8.31 2.05 12.42
N GLN A 41 8.73 2.32 11.17
CA GLN A 41 8.53 3.62 10.53
C GLN A 41 7.05 3.89 10.33
N ALA A 42 6.27 2.89 9.91
CA ALA A 42 4.82 3.03 9.74
C ALA A 42 4.11 3.38 11.05
N CYS A 43 4.48 2.74 12.16
CA CYS A 43 3.93 3.00 13.49
C CYS A 43 4.29 4.39 14.01
N SER A 44 5.49 4.90 13.72
CA SER A 44 5.92 6.21 14.21
C SER A 44 5.14 7.38 13.59
N HIS A 45 4.44 7.16 12.46
CA HIS A 45 3.55 8.16 11.87
C HIS A 45 2.28 8.43 12.71
N PHE A 46 1.88 7.51 13.59
CA PHE A 46 0.63 7.61 14.35
C PHE A 46 0.90 7.70 15.87
N LEU A 47 1.40 8.85 16.29
CA LEU A 47 1.57 9.16 17.71
C LEU A 47 0.18 9.33 18.37
N ASN A 48 0.00 8.77 19.57
CA ASN A 48 -1.28 8.75 20.32
C ASN A 48 -2.36 7.84 19.73
N TRP A 49 -1.95 6.78 19.05
CA TRP A 49 -2.84 5.72 18.60
C TRP A 49 -2.40 4.37 19.17
N ASN A 50 -3.38 3.57 19.59
CA ASN A 50 -3.18 2.14 19.80
C ASN A 50 -3.35 1.46 18.45
N LEU A 51 -2.26 0.91 17.92
CA LEU A 51 -2.21 0.30 16.59
C LEU A 51 -2.20 -1.22 16.70
N VAL A 52 -3.04 -1.88 15.88
CA VAL A 52 -2.97 -3.32 15.62
C VAL A 52 -2.62 -3.50 14.16
N PHE A 53 -1.54 -4.23 13.89
CA PHE A 53 -1.13 -4.54 12.52
C PHE A 53 -2.23 -5.32 11.79
N ALA A 54 -2.61 -4.83 10.61
CA ALA A 54 -3.66 -5.45 9.80
C ALA A 54 -3.09 -6.05 8.51
N ALA A 55 -2.30 -5.29 7.74
CA ALA A 55 -1.74 -5.77 6.49
C ALA A 55 -0.51 -4.96 6.04
N GLN A 56 0.32 -5.59 5.21
CA GLN A 56 1.39 -4.96 4.46
C GLN A 56 1.16 -5.24 2.97
N ILE A 57 1.00 -4.18 2.18
CA ILE A 57 0.68 -4.25 0.74
C ILE A 57 1.86 -3.66 -0.03
N ARG A 58 2.36 -4.37 -1.05
CA ARG A 58 3.39 -3.83 -1.95
C ARG A 58 2.81 -2.68 -2.78
N THR A 59 3.44 -1.51 -2.72
CA THR A 59 3.06 -0.35 -3.56
C THR A 59 3.48 -0.57 -5.01
N LYS A 60 4.62 -1.23 -5.22
CA LYS A 60 5.07 -1.74 -6.53
C LYS A 60 4.64 -3.19 -6.66
N ALA A 61 3.46 -3.42 -7.23
CA ALA A 61 3.02 -4.75 -7.62
C ALA A 61 3.23 -4.93 -9.13
N PRO A 62 4.07 -5.90 -9.57
CA PRO A 62 4.19 -6.23 -10.99
C PRO A 62 2.93 -6.92 -11.54
N TYR A 63 1.98 -7.23 -10.65
CA TYR A 63 0.73 -7.89 -11.00
C TYR A 63 -0.45 -7.11 -10.43
N ARG A 64 -1.49 -6.96 -11.24
CA ARG A 64 -2.79 -6.44 -10.85
C ARG A 64 -3.77 -7.59 -10.80
N LEU A 65 -4.41 -7.75 -9.65
CA LEU A 65 -5.51 -8.70 -9.46
C LEU A 65 -6.80 -7.91 -9.27
N GLN A 66 -7.80 -8.14 -10.12
CA GLN A 66 -9.12 -7.51 -10.00
C GLN A 66 -10.20 -8.59 -9.88
N LEU A 67 -11.07 -8.43 -8.87
CA LEU A 67 -12.31 -9.19 -8.76
C LEU A 67 -13.41 -8.42 -9.48
N MET A 68 -14.06 -9.04 -10.44
CA MET A 68 -15.25 -8.48 -11.08
C MET A 68 -16.47 -9.31 -10.71
N ASP A 69 -17.53 -8.61 -10.27
CA ASP A 69 -18.84 -9.20 -10.04
C ASP A 69 -19.62 -9.25 -11.35
N GLY A 70 -19.90 -10.47 -11.82
CA GLY A 70 -20.70 -10.74 -13.02
C GLY A 70 -22.15 -11.13 -12.71
N GLY A 71 -22.63 -10.88 -11.50
CA GLY A 71 -23.99 -11.22 -11.04
C GLY A 71 -24.13 -12.68 -10.61
N ASP A 72 -23.93 -13.62 -11.53
CA ASP A 72 -24.08 -15.07 -11.24
C ASP A 72 -22.73 -15.74 -10.95
N ARG A 73 -21.62 -15.10 -11.35
CA ARG A 73 -20.26 -15.57 -11.12
C ARG A 73 -19.32 -14.41 -10.84
N PHE A 74 -18.33 -14.68 -10.00
CA PHE A 74 -17.16 -13.83 -9.86
C PHE A 74 -16.11 -14.23 -10.89
N SER A 75 -15.44 -13.24 -11.48
CA SER A 75 -14.27 -13.47 -12.34
C SER A 75 -13.06 -12.75 -11.78
N TRP A 76 -11.90 -13.38 -11.91
CA TRP A 76 -10.61 -12.82 -11.54
C TRP A 76 -9.87 -12.42 -12.82
N ILE A 77 -9.44 -11.17 -12.89
CA ILE A 77 -8.49 -10.71 -13.90
C ILE A 77 -7.13 -10.61 -13.24
N PHE A 78 -6.17 -11.32 -13.80
CA PHE A 78 -4.76 -11.23 -13.45
C PHE A 78 -4.00 -10.60 -14.63
N GLU A 79 -3.45 -9.42 -14.41
CA GLU A 79 -2.63 -8.71 -15.40
C GLU A 79 -1.22 -8.55 -14.85
N GLN A 80 -0.22 -8.87 -15.65
CA GLN A 80 1.16 -8.48 -15.37
C GLN A 80 1.36 -7.06 -15.91
N LEU A 81 1.58 -6.09 -15.02
CA LEU A 81 1.95 -4.74 -15.44
C LEU A 81 3.35 -4.79 -16.05
N PRO A 82 3.57 -4.20 -17.23
CA PRO A 82 4.92 -4.06 -17.76
C PRO A 82 5.74 -3.23 -16.76
N ASP A 83 6.96 -3.69 -16.47
CA ASP A 83 7.93 -2.85 -15.79
C ASP A 83 8.04 -1.55 -16.58
N VAL A 84 7.75 -0.42 -15.93
CA VAL A 84 7.89 0.90 -16.54
C VAL A 84 9.38 1.24 -16.62
N CYS A 85 10.09 0.53 -17.49
CA CYS A 85 11.43 0.78 -18.02
C CYS A 85 11.74 -0.26 -19.10
N THR A 86 10.82 -0.48 -20.06
CA THR A 86 11.23 -1.09 -21.33
C THR A 86 11.91 -0.02 -22.17
N SER A 87 13.25 -0.07 -22.11
CA SER A 87 14.23 0.61 -22.94
C SER A 87 13.66 0.96 -24.33
N GLY A 88 13.56 2.27 -24.59
CA GLY A 88 13.27 2.76 -25.92
C GLY A 88 14.44 2.44 -26.87
N VAL A 89 14.18 1.49 -27.77
CA VAL A 89 14.51 1.48 -29.19
C VAL A 89 16.00 1.49 -29.59
N GLN A 90 16.42 0.31 -30.08
CA GLN A 90 17.09 0.01 -31.37
C GLN A 90 18.06 1.04 -31.98
#